data_AF-A0A9X3F9B3-F1
#
_entry.id   AF-A0A9X3F9B3-F1
#
_cell.length_a   1.000
_cell.length_b   1.000
_cell.length_c   1.000
_cell.angle_alpha   90.00
_cell.angle_beta   90.00
_cell.angle_gamma   90.00
#
_symmetry.space_group_name_H-M   'P 1'
#
loop_
_entity.id
_entity.type
_entity.pdbx_description
1 polymer ?
#
loop_
_entity_poly.entity_id
_entity_poly.type
_entity_poly.pdbx_seq_one_letter_code
_entity_poly.pdbx_strand_id
1 'polypeptide(L)'
;MKKSIIYSLILATAVLFACDPIENRDSNSLPITADDLVVSATPIVVDGVNSNKIVLKNESPVLSQWYYGLGTTLKSVDTVLMVVTGVSNIVFTGLNPDGTYLIREIPVTVDELVFPVPPEWGLLCGDGAKNWVWDETAGNVFGNGGYLGCNAPCWWGVDKAGMDTEDPDFGSNAYMEFSLDGASLTISNESGSNQEVGKFDFDMDDVTEADGAIWAKGKLNTNNVTILHGWDVNNGNEPFYEYDILELTEDKLQLSAHQPGQGSWGEAWFFMFRAE
;
A
#
# COMPACT_ATOMS: atom_id res chain seq x y z
N MET A 1 -17.11 -42.56 -65.77
CA MET A 1 -16.10 -42.37 -64.71
C MET A 1 -15.67 -43.73 -64.17
N LYS A 2 -14.36 -44.00 -64.04
CA LYS A 2 -13.88 -45.27 -63.43
C LYS A 2 -14.35 -45.33 -61.98
N LYS A 3 -14.92 -46.45 -61.55
CA LYS A 3 -15.45 -46.64 -60.18
C LYS A 3 -14.43 -46.30 -59.09
N SER A 4 -13.14 -46.48 -59.37
CA SER A 4 -12.03 -46.10 -58.49
C SER A 4 -11.99 -44.59 -58.16
N ILE A 5 -12.35 -43.71 -59.10
CA ILE A 5 -12.33 -42.26 -58.89
C ILE A 5 -13.47 -41.84 -57.96
N ILE A 6 -14.63 -42.51 -58.05
CA ILE A 6 -15.78 -42.23 -57.18
C ILE A 6 -15.49 -42.67 -55.75
N TYR A 7 -14.87 -43.84 -55.55
CA TYR A 7 -14.47 -44.29 -54.21
C TYR A 7 -13.39 -43.40 -53.58
N SER A 8 -12.42 -42.92 -54.36
CA SER A 8 -11.41 -41.96 -53.86
C SER A 8 -12.01 -40.59 -53.52
N LEU A 9 -13.02 -40.12 -54.25
CA LEU A 9 -13.66 -38.83 -53.99
C LEU A 9 -14.57 -38.88 -52.74
N ILE A 10 -15.23 -40.02 -52.49
CA ILE A 10 -16.04 -40.26 -51.28
C ILE A 10 -15.14 -40.42 -50.05
N LEU A 11 -13.99 -41.10 -50.20
CA LEU A 11 -13.03 -41.24 -49.12
C LEU A 11 -12.37 -39.89 -48.77
N ALA A 12 -12.07 -39.05 -49.77
CA ALA A 12 -11.51 -37.72 -49.56
C ALA A 12 -12.51 -36.73 -48.92
N THR A 13 -13.82 -36.89 -49.13
CA THR A 13 -14.85 -36.07 -48.48
C THR A 13 -15.12 -36.51 -47.03
N ALA A 14 -14.97 -37.80 -46.70
CA ALA A 14 -15.14 -38.28 -45.32
C ALA A 14 -14.05 -37.78 -44.35
N VAL A 15 -12.84 -37.47 -44.83
CA VAL A 15 -11.74 -36.93 -43.99
C VAL A 15 -11.93 -35.44 -43.67
N LEU A 16 -12.76 -34.72 -44.45
CA LEU A 16 -13.02 -33.28 -44.23
C LEU A 16 -14.12 -32.99 -43.19
N PHE A 17 -14.86 -34.01 -42.73
CA PHE A 17 -15.88 -33.89 -41.68
C PHE A 17 -15.45 -34.46 -40.32
N ALA A 18 -14.19 -34.87 -40.17
CA ALA A 18 -13.66 -35.44 -38.93
C ALA A 18 -12.96 -34.41 -38.02
N CYS A 19 -13.31 -33.13 -38.14
CA CYS A 19 -12.78 -32.04 -37.33
C CYS A 19 -13.89 -31.34 -36.55
N ASP A 20 -14.65 -32.06 -35.73
CA ASP A 20 -15.06 -31.44 -34.48
C ASP A 20 -13.84 -31.56 -33.57
N PRO A 21 -13.11 -30.46 -33.27
CA PRO A 21 -12.05 -30.54 -32.28
C PRO A 21 -12.68 -31.11 -31.00
N ILE A 22 -12.04 -32.11 -30.40
CA ILE A 22 -12.25 -32.39 -28.97
C ILE A 22 -11.74 -31.15 -28.25
N GLU A 23 -12.62 -30.16 -28.12
CA GLU A 23 -12.47 -29.10 -27.15
C GLU A 23 -12.86 -29.74 -25.83
N ASN A 24 -11.87 -29.94 -24.96
CA ASN A 24 -12.17 -30.05 -23.55
C ASN A 24 -12.66 -28.66 -23.13
N ARG A 25 -13.93 -28.37 -23.39
CA ARG A 25 -14.60 -27.22 -22.80
C ARG A 25 -14.74 -27.60 -21.34
N ASP A 26 -13.76 -27.19 -20.54
CA ASP A 26 -13.98 -27.06 -19.11
C ASP A 26 -15.31 -26.29 -19.01
N SER A 27 -16.36 -26.98 -18.57
CA SER A 27 -17.64 -26.32 -18.37
C SER A 27 -17.35 -25.25 -17.32
N ASN A 28 -17.33 -23.98 -17.73
CA ASN A 28 -17.26 -22.88 -16.77
C ASN A 28 -18.30 -23.19 -15.71
N SER A 29 -17.86 -23.30 -14.45
CA SER A 29 -18.75 -23.62 -13.35
C SER A 29 -19.92 -22.64 -13.39
N LEU A 30 -21.13 -23.14 -13.11
CA LEU A 30 -22.28 -22.26 -13.07
C LEU A 30 -22.05 -21.16 -12.02
N PRO A 31 -22.48 -19.92 -12.30
CA PRO A 31 -22.38 -18.86 -11.30
C PRO A 31 -23.16 -19.27 -10.04
N ILE A 32 -22.59 -18.94 -8.88
CA ILE A 32 -23.22 -19.19 -7.58
C ILE A 32 -23.81 -17.89 -7.01
N THR A 33 -24.67 -18.01 -6.02
CA THR A 33 -25.23 -16.85 -5.30
C THR A 33 -24.44 -16.55 -4.02
N ALA A 34 -24.73 -15.41 -3.38
CA ALA A 34 -24.10 -15.04 -2.12
C ALA A 34 -24.41 -16.03 -0.97
N ASP A 35 -25.55 -16.72 -1.03
CA ASP A 35 -25.95 -17.72 -0.03
C ASP A 35 -25.15 -19.03 -0.17
N ASP A 36 -24.68 -19.33 -1.38
CA ASP A 36 -23.87 -20.52 -1.69
C ASP A 36 -22.37 -20.31 -1.36
N LEU A 37 -21.99 -19.09 -0.97
CA LEU A 37 -20.60 -18.73 -0.74
C LEU A 37 -20.09 -19.37 0.58
N VAL A 38 -19.02 -20.15 0.48
CA VAL A 38 -18.33 -20.84 1.56
C VAL A 38 -16.96 -20.17 1.74
N VAL A 39 -16.95 -19.13 2.57
CA VAL A 39 -15.77 -18.34 2.89
C VAL A 39 -15.68 -18.14 4.40
N SER A 40 -14.46 -18.06 4.93
CA SER A 40 -14.22 -17.79 6.35
C SER A 40 -12.99 -16.92 6.54
N ALA A 41 -13.04 -16.09 7.59
CA ALA A 41 -11.91 -15.38 8.16
C ALA A 41 -11.89 -15.72 9.65
N THR A 42 -10.81 -16.34 10.13
CA THR A 42 -10.77 -16.88 11.50
C THR A 42 -9.43 -16.55 12.15
N PRO A 43 -9.41 -15.93 13.35
CA PRO A 43 -8.17 -15.68 14.06
C PRO A 43 -7.52 -16.99 14.50
N ILE A 44 -6.19 -17.04 14.48
CA ILE A 44 -5.46 -18.09 15.17
C ILE A 44 -5.63 -17.86 16.67
N VAL A 45 -6.11 -18.87 17.39
CA VAL A 45 -6.23 -18.81 18.85
C VAL A 45 -4.91 -19.24 19.47
N VAL A 46 -4.33 -18.38 20.33
CA VAL A 46 -3.11 -18.67 21.10
C VAL A 46 -3.46 -18.45 22.57
N ASP A 47 -3.19 -19.45 23.42
CA ASP A 47 -3.47 -19.40 24.86
C ASP A 47 -4.90 -18.96 25.24
N GLY A 48 -5.87 -19.26 24.37
CA GLY A 48 -7.28 -18.97 24.59
C GLY A 48 -7.75 -17.58 24.15
N VAL A 49 -6.87 -16.74 23.59
CA VAL A 49 -7.23 -15.43 23.02
C VAL A 49 -7.15 -15.44 21.49
N ASN A 50 -8.01 -14.64 20.83
CA ASN A 50 -7.93 -14.44 19.39
C ASN A 50 -6.73 -13.55 19.05
N SER A 51 -5.72 -14.12 18.38
CA SER A 51 -4.54 -13.36 17.96
C SER A 51 -4.81 -12.48 16.75
N ASN A 52 -3.84 -11.61 16.45
CA ASN A 52 -3.81 -10.76 15.28
C ASN A 52 -3.42 -11.45 13.97
N LYS A 53 -3.31 -12.79 13.90
CA LYS A 53 -3.18 -13.51 12.63
C LYS A 53 -4.50 -14.13 12.23
N ILE A 54 -5.00 -13.76 11.05
CA ILE A 54 -6.29 -14.21 10.54
C ILE A 54 -6.08 -15.13 9.35
N VAL A 55 -6.60 -16.35 9.45
CA VAL A 55 -6.64 -17.31 8.34
C VAL A 55 -7.84 -16.97 7.47
N LEU A 56 -7.58 -16.72 6.19
CA LEU A 56 -8.57 -16.46 5.17
C LEU A 56 -8.74 -17.72 4.33
N LYS A 57 -9.99 -18.13 4.07
CA LYS A 57 -10.29 -19.32 3.28
C LYS A 57 -11.50 -19.10 2.41
N ASN A 58 -11.32 -19.27 1.10
CA ASN A 58 -12.37 -19.40 0.10
C ASN A 58 -12.41 -20.84 -0.39
N GLU A 59 -13.54 -21.52 -0.14
CA GLU A 59 -13.81 -22.88 -0.62
C GLU A 59 -14.86 -22.89 -1.74
N SER A 60 -15.35 -21.71 -2.15
CA SER A 60 -16.25 -21.55 -3.27
C SER A 60 -15.50 -21.53 -4.61
N PRO A 61 -16.15 -21.99 -5.71
CA PRO A 61 -15.59 -22.00 -7.05
C PRO A 61 -15.64 -20.61 -7.73
N VAL A 62 -15.19 -19.57 -7.02
CA VAL A 62 -15.10 -18.18 -7.49
C VAL A 62 -13.69 -17.65 -7.25
N LEU A 63 -13.23 -16.70 -8.06
CA LEU A 63 -11.95 -16.03 -7.79
C LEU A 63 -12.05 -15.24 -6.48
N SER A 64 -10.97 -15.22 -5.70
CA SER A 64 -10.93 -14.52 -4.42
C SER A 64 -10.29 -13.15 -4.53
N GLN A 65 -10.87 -12.17 -3.87
CA GLN A 65 -10.18 -11.00 -3.36
C GLN A 65 -10.61 -10.80 -1.92
N TRP A 66 -9.64 -10.58 -1.04
CA TRP A 66 -9.85 -10.26 0.36
C TRP A 66 -9.27 -8.90 0.66
N TYR A 67 -10.03 -8.03 1.30
CA TYR A 67 -9.57 -6.80 1.92
C TYR A 67 -9.61 -6.95 3.42
N TYR A 68 -8.48 -6.78 4.09
CA TYR A 68 -8.33 -7.03 5.53
C TYR A 68 -8.04 -5.74 6.32
N GLY A 69 -8.48 -4.59 5.80
CA GLY A 69 -8.16 -3.28 6.37
C GLY A 69 -6.84 -2.77 5.81
N LEU A 70 -5.70 -3.42 6.10
CA LEU A 70 -4.39 -2.90 5.70
C LEU A 70 -4.08 -3.05 4.20
N GLY A 71 -4.62 -4.10 3.58
CA GLY A 71 -4.28 -4.42 2.19
C GLY A 71 -5.21 -5.46 1.59
N THR A 72 -4.80 -5.99 0.44
CA THR A 72 -5.56 -7.03 -0.27
C THR A 72 -4.74 -8.28 -0.54
N THR A 73 -5.42 -9.43 -0.64
CA THR A 73 -4.86 -10.68 -1.17
C THR A 73 -5.84 -11.35 -2.12
N LEU A 74 -5.33 -11.99 -3.16
CA LEU A 74 -6.11 -12.71 -4.17
C LEU A 74 -6.10 -14.24 -3.97
N LYS A 75 -5.42 -14.72 -2.92
CA LYS A 75 -5.31 -16.17 -2.68
C LYS A 75 -6.64 -16.75 -2.17
N SER A 76 -6.90 -18.00 -2.53
CA SER A 76 -8.02 -18.77 -1.96
C SER A 76 -7.77 -19.14 -0.50
N VAL A 77 -6.52 -19.36 -0.11
CA VAL A 77 -6.13 -19.54 1.30
C VAL A 77 -4.94 -18.63 1.58
N ASP A 78 -5.05 -17.82 2.62
CA ASP A 78 -3.96 -16.95 3.07
C ASP A 78 -3.95 -16.79 4.59
N THR A 79 -2.89 -16.20 5.11
CA THR A 79 -2.85 -15.73 6.50
C THR A 79 -2.38 -14.28 6.51
N VAL A 80 -3.20 -13.40 7.05
CA VAL A 80 -2.93 -11.96 7.13
C VAL A 80 -2.65 -11.56 8.58
N LEU A 81 -1.87 -10.50 8.75
CA LEU A 81 -1.53 -9.92 10.05
C LEU A 81 -2.31 -8.62 10.23
N MET A 82 -3.14 -8.57 11.28
CA MET A 82 -3.78 -7.35 11.74
C MET A 82 -2.82 -6.58 12.65
N VAL A 83 -2.91 -5.26 12.64
CA VAL A 83 -1.99 -4.38 13.38
C VAL A 83 -2.67 -3.64 14.54
N VAL A 84 -3.96 -3.89 14.76
CA VAL A 84 -4.76 -3.34 15.86
C VAL A 84 -5.64 -4.41 16.50
N THR A 85 -6.00 -4.19 17.76
CA THR A 85 -7.00 -5.00 18.49
C THR A 85 -8.42 -4.50 18.23
N GLY A 86 -9.41 -5.30 18.59
CA GLY A 86 -10.83 -4.96 18.48
C GLY A 86 -11.52 -5.68 17.32
N VAL A 87 -12.68 -5.16 16.92
CA VAL A 87 -13.48 -5.75 15.83
C VAL A 87 -13.13 -5.05 14.52
N SER A 88 -12.78 -5.83 13.51
CA SER A 88 -12.57 -5.35 12.14
C SER A 88 -13.37 -6.19 11.15
N ASN A 89 -13.88 -5.58 10.09
CA ASN A 89 -14.54 -6.30 9.02
C ASN A 89 -13.53 -6.67 7.94
N ILE A 90 -13.40 -7.97 7.65
CA ILE A 90 -12.70 -8.45 6.47
C ILE A 90 -13.72 -8.59 5.35
N VAL A 91 -13.45 -7.94 4.21
CA VAL A 91 -14.33 -7.93 3.05
C VAL A 91 -13.83 -8.94 2.03
N PHE A 92 -14.66 -9.94 1.74
CA PHE A 92 -14.46 -10.85 0.62
C PHE A 92 -15.20 -10.34 -0.61
N THR A 93 -14.53 -10.32 -1.75
CA THR A 93 -15.10 -10.10 -3.08
C THR A 93 -14.81 -11.33 -3.95
N GLY A 94 -15.87 -12.06 -4.31
CA GLY A 94 -15.84 -13.18 -5.23
C GLY A 94 -16.19 -12.75 -6.65
N LEU A 95 -15.49 -13.26 -7.66
CA LEU A 95 -15.87 -13.07 -9.07
C LEU A 95 -16.35 -14.40 -9.67
N ASN A 96 -17.63 -14.43 -10.07
CA ASN A 96 -18.25 -15.55 -10.76
C ASN A 96 -17.76 -15.67 -12.22
N PRO A 97 -17.86 -16.86 -12.84
CA PRO A 97 -17.50 -17.05 -14.25
C PRO A 97 -18.33 -16.23 -15.26
N ASP A 98 -19.52 -15.76 -14.87
CA ASP A 98 -20.36 -14.89 -15.70
C ASP A 98 -20.02 -13.39 -15.55
N GLY A 99 -19.02 -13.06 -14.73
CA GLY A 99 -18.58 -11.70 -14.47
C GLY A 99 -19.30 -10.99 -13.32
N THR A 100 -20.25 -11.64 -12.64
CA THR A 100 -20.93 -11.06 -11.47
C THR A 100 -20.06 -11.11 -10.21
N TYR A 101 -20.20 -10.12 -9.33
CA TYR A 101 -19.48 -10.06 -8.06
C TYR A 101 -20.36 -10.50 -6.89
N LEU A 102 -19.73 -11.18 -5.92
CA LEU A 102 -20.30 -11.57 -4.64
C LEU A 102 -19.51 -10.88 -3.54
N ILE A 103 -20.17 -10.15 -2.63
CA ILE A 103 -19.49 -9.45 -1.53
C ILE A 103 -19.97 -10.01 -0.20
N ARG A 104 -19.04 -10.27 0.72
CA ARG A 104 -19.35 -10.66 2.10
C ARG A 104 -18.41 -9.96 3.07
N GLU A 105 -18.98 -9.27 4.06
CA GLU A 105 -18.25 -8.75 5.21
C GLU A 105 -18.25 -9.81 6.33
N ILE A 106 -17.07 -10.09 6.86
CA ILE A 106 -16.87 -11.05 7.95
C ILE A 106 -16.26 -10.29 9.13
N PRO A 107 -17.02 -10.06 10.23
CA PRO A 107 -16.46 -9.43 11.41
C PRO A 107 -15.49 -10.40 12.08
N VAL A 108 -14.31 -9.89 12.41
CA VAL A 108 -13.24 -10.62 13.11
C VAL A 108 -12.84 -9.82 14.34
N THR A 109 -12.73 -10.51 15.47
CA THR A 109 -12.25 -9.91 16.72
C THR A 109 -10.80 -10.32 16.96
N VAL A 110 -9.92 -9.34 17.16
CA VAL A 110 -8.56 -9.52 17.65
C VAL A 110 -8.53 -9.09 19.12
N ASP A 111 -8.28 -10.02 20.02
CA ASP A 111 -8.23 -9.74 21.46
C ASP A 111 -6.85 -9.19 21.86
N GLU A 112 -5.78 -9.74 21.27
CA GLU A 112 -4.40 -9.39 21.60
C GLU A 112 -3.48 -9.48 20.36
N LEU A 113 -2.50 -8.57 20.29
CA LEU A 113 -1.42 -8.60 19.30
C LEU A 113 -0.34 -9.62 19.68
N VAL A 114 -0.70 -10.90 19.68
CA VAL A 114 0.20 -12.01 20.08
C VAL A 114 1.41 -12.14 19.15
N PHE A 115 1.24 -11.88 17.86
CA PHE A 115 2.32 -11.88 16.89
C PHE A 115 2.90 -10.47 16.73
N PRO A 116 4.25 -10.32 16.66
CA PRO A 116 4.89 -9.02 16.57
C PRO A 116 4.34 -8.18 15.42
N VAL A 117 4.01 -6.93 15.75
CA VAL A 117 3.62 -5.87 14.81
C VAL A 117 4.71 -4.82 14.86
N PRO A 118 5.22 -4.32 13.72
CA PRO A 118 6.13 -3.19 13.71
C PRO A 118 5.51 -1.99 14.45
N PRO A 119 6.16 -1.44 15.49
CA PRO A 119 5.61 -0.32 16.25
C PRO A 119 5.35 0.92 15.38
N GLU A 120 6.03 1.03 14.25
CA GLU A 120 5.91 2.11 13.27
C GLU A 120 4.49 2.24 12.72
N TRP A 121 3.70 1.17 12.66
CA TRP A 121 2.26 1.27 12.35
C TRP A 121 1.52 2.16 13.35
N GLY A 122 1.78 1.99 14.64
CA GLY A 122 1.19 2.82 15.70
C GLY A 122 1.80 4.23 15.76
N LEU A 123 3.10 4.36 15.44
CA LEU A 123 3.73 5.68 15.35
C LEU A 123 3.14 6.50 14.20
N LEU A 124 3.03 5.93 12.99
CA LEU A 124 2.54 6.62 11.80
C LEU A 124 1.03 6.83 11.82
N CYS A 125 0.24 5.84 12.26
CA CYS A 125 -1.22 5.85 12.11
C CYS A 125 -1.99 5.98 13.44
N GLY A 126 -1.32 5.98 14.60
CA GLY A 126 -2.01 5.94 15.88
C GLY A 126 -2.92 4.71 16.03
N ASP A 127 -4.13 4.92 16.54
CA ASP A 127 -5.15 3.87 16.73
C ASP A 127 -5.97 3.56 15.45
N GLY A 128 -5.63 4.17 14.31
CA GLY A 128 -6.33 3.96 13.05
C GLY A 128 -5.90 4.91 11.94
N ALA A 129 -5.90 6.20 12.25
CA ALA A 129 -5.32 7.24 11.40
C ALA A 129 -4.69 8.34 12.27
N LYS A 130 -3.65 8.99 11.76
CA LYS A 130 -2.97 10.10 12.44
C LYS A 130 -2.53 11.15 11.42
N ASN A 131 -2.73 12.41 11.81
CA ASN A 131 -2.31 13.58 11.06
C ASN A 131 -0.89 14.01 11.44
N TRP A 132 -0.14 14.42 10.42
CA TRP A 132 1.18 15.01 10.50
C TRP A 132 1.19 16.36 9.83
N VAL A 133 1.67 17.37 10.54
CA VAL A 133 1.74 18.77 10.09
C VAL A 133 3.18 19.27 10.15
N TRP A 134 3.50 20.36 9.46
CA TRP A 134 4.81 21.00 9.55
C TRP A 134 5.21 21.30 11.00
N ASP A 135 6.41 20.89 11.42
CA ASP A 135 6.92 21.11 12.78
C ASP A 135 7.49 22.53 12.94
N GLU A 136 6.67 23.47 13.40
CA GLU A 136 7.07 24.86 13.65
C GLU A 136 8.23 25.00 14.64
N THR A 137 8.54 23.97 15.44
CA THR A 137 9.64 24.00 16.41
C THR A 137 11.00 23.69 15.78
N ALA A 138 11.02 23.16 14.54
CA ALA A 138 12.25 22.85 13.80
C ALA A 138 12.95 24.10 13.22
N GLY A 139 12.29 25.26 13.24
CA GLY A 139 12.77 26.47 12.55
C GLY A 139 12.50 26.39 11.05
N ASN A 140 13.29 25.59 10.33
CA ASN A 140 13.04 25.27 8.92
C ASN A 140 12.30 23.92 8.84
N VAL A 141 11.12 23.91 8.22
CA VAL A 141 10.27 22.72 8.08
C VAL A 141 10.51 21.97 6.78
N PHE A 142 11.02 22.68 5.77
CA PHE A 142 11.40 22.17 4.47
C PHE A 142 12.70 22.81 3.99
N GLY A 143 13.48 22.11 3.19
CA GLY A 143 14.64 22.67 2.50
C GLY A 143 15.68 21.63 2.15
N ASN A 144 16.82 22.08 1.63
CA ASN A 144 17.89 21.20 1.18
C ASN A 144 19.13 21.24 2.09
N GLY A 145 19.97 20.24 1.91
CA GLY A 145 21.18 20.04 2.68
C GLY A 145 22.04 18.90 2.14
N GLY A 146 23.14 18.62 2.84
CA GLY A 146 24.03 17.53 2.48
C GLY A 146 23.47 16.17 2.90
N TYR A 147 23.26 15.28 1.93
CA TYR A 147 22.92 13.87 2.16
C TYR A 147 23.98 13.22 3.05
N LEU A 148 23.57 12.44 4.07
CA LEU A 148 24.45 11.82 5.07
C LEU A 148 25.26 12.81 5.96
N GLY A 149 25.19 14.11 5.70
CA GLY A 149 25.94 15.15 6.43
C GLY A 149 25.05 16.04 7.31
N CYS A 150 23.77 16.16 6.97
CA CYS A 150 22.77 16.94 7.69
C CYS A 150 21.61 16.05 8.13
N ASN A 151 20.89 16.44 9.19
CA ASN A 151 19.68 15.75 9.70
C ASN A 151 18.43 16.64 9.62
N ALA A 152 18.55 17.78 8.95
CA ALA A 152 17.55 18.83 8.77
C ALA A 152 18.05 19.77 7.65
N PRO A 153 17.22 20.68 7.12
CA PRO A 153 17.67 21.69 6.15
C PRO A 153 18.88 22.47 6.69
N CYS A 154 19.97 22.51 5.92
CA CYS A 154 21.25 23.06 6.38
C CYS A 154 21.96 23.96 5.36
N TRP A 155 21.47 24.02 4.12
CA TRP A 155 21.98 24.95 3.09
C TRP A 155 20.97 26.05 2.78
N TRP A 156 19.74 25.65 2.48
CA TRP A 156 18.58 26.53 2.34
C TRP A 156 17.39 25.87 3.02
N GLY A 157 16.50 26.68 3.60
CA GLY A 157 15.32 26.17 4.26
C GLY A 157 14.25 27.24 4.45
N VAL A 158 13.04 26.76 4.67
CA VAL A 158 11.81 27.52 4.74
C VAL A 158 11.10 27.15 6.02
N ASP A 159 10.66 28.15 6.77
CA ASP A 159 9.86 27.95 7.97
C ASP A 159 8.41 27.61 7.62
N LYS A 160 7.61 27.24 8.63
CA LYS A 160 6.20 26.88 8.41
C LYS A 160 5.43 27.97 7.67
N ALA A 161 5.64 29.25 8.00
CA ALA A 161 4.90 30.35 7.37
C ALA A 161 5.30 30.55 5.90
N GLY A 162 6.57 30.32 5.57
CA GLY A 162 7.06 30.40 4.19
C GLY A 162 6.45 29.35 3.25
N MET A 163 5.90 28.25 3.78
CA MET A 163 5.21 27.25 2.96
C MET A 163 3.97 27.79 2.23
N ASP A 164 3.34 28.87 2.70
CA ASP A 164 2.27 29.52 1.93
C ASP A 164 2.76 30.11 0.59
N THR A 165 4.06 30.39 0.49
CA THR A 165 4.71 30.88 -0.75
C THR A 165 5.31 29.75 -1.55
N GLU A 166 5.97 28.79 -0.90
CA GLU A 166 6.63 27.67 -1.59
C GLU A 166 5.64 26.64 -2.13
N ASP A 167 4.54 26.42 -1.42
CA ASP A 167 3.49 25.48 -1.80
C ASP A 167 2.10 26.14 -1.65
N PRO A 168 1.70 27.04 -2.56
CA PRO A 168 0.45 27.77 -2.43
C PRO A 168 -0.81 26.89 -2.54
N ASP A 169 -0.66 25.66 -3.05
CA ASP A 169 -1.77 24.72 -3.23
C ASP A 169 -2.12 23.98 -1.93
N PHE A 170 -1.12 23.72 -1.08
CA PHE A 170 -1.28 23.07 0.22
C PHE A 170 -1.11 24.04 1.41
N GLY A 171 -0.01 24.81 1.39
CA GLY A 171 0.30 25.86 2.33
C GLY A 171 0.81 25.40 3.70
N SER A 172 0.96 26.38 4.59
CA SER A 172 1.54 26.23 5.92
C SER A 172 0.69 25.40 6.89
N ASN A 173 -0.61 25.27 6.64
CA ASN A 173 -1.57 24.52 7.47
C ASN A 173 -2.01 23.20 6.82
N ALA A 174 -1.28 22.74 5.79
CA ALA A 174 -1.50 21.43 5.22
C ALA A 174 -1.16 20.31 6.21
N TYR A 175 -1.77 19.15 6.00
CA TYR A 175 -1.52 17.95 6.79
C TYR A 175 -1.41 16.71 5.91
N MET A 176 -0.76 15.68 6.45
CA MET A 176 -0.75 14.32 5.92
C MET A 176 -1.45 13.39 6.90
N GLU A 177 -2.47 12.66 6.44
CA GLU A 177 -3.08 11.59 7.21
C GLU A 177 -2.51 10.24 6.75
N PHE A 178 -1.85 9.53 7.67
CA PHE A 178 -1.48 8.13 7.50
C PHE A 178 -2.55 7.27 8.14
N SER A 179 -3.15 6.37 7.38
CA SER A 179 -4.25 5.51 7.83
C SER A 179 -3.93 4.03 7.64
N LEU A 180 -4.32 3.22 8.63
CA LEU A 180 -4.29 1.76 8.56
C LEU A 180 -5.22 1.25 7.46
N ASP A 181 -6.29 1.97 7.14
CA ASP A 181 -7.20 1.59 6.06
C ASP A 181 -6.49 1.75 4.70
N GLY A 182 -6.28 0.63 4.04
CA GLY A 182 -5.59 0.50 2.77
C GLY A 182 -4.09 0.82 2.81
N ALA A 183 -3.50 0.97 4.01
CA ALA A 183 -2.20 1.62 4.20
C ALA A 183 -2.13 2.93 3.39
N SER A 184 -3.15 3.77 3.59
CA SER A 184 -3.36 4.96 2.77
C SER A 184 -2.63 6.18 3.33
N LEU A 185 -2.14 7.01 2.42
CA LEU A 185 -1.57 8.31 2.70
C LEU A 185 -2.42 9.35 1.96
N THR A 186 -2.94 10.30 2.71
CA THR A 186 -3.68 11.44 2.19
C THR A 186 -2.92 12.71 2.52
N ILE A 187 -2.66 13.56 1.53
CA ILE A 187 -2.20 14.93 1.77
C ILE A 187 -3.33 15.89 1.48
N SER A 188 -3.50 16.91 2.31
CA SER A 188 -4.61 17.85 2.18
C SER A 188 -4.21 19.24 2.63
N ASN A 189 -4.75 20.26 1.96
CA ASN A 189 -4.74 21.61 2.51
C ASN A 189 -5.72 21.71 3.70
N GLU A 190 -5.63 22.79 4.48
CA GLU A 190 -6.45 22.98 5.69
C GLU A 190 -7.96 22.88 5.43
N SER A 191 -8.41 23.37 4.26
CA SER A 191 -9.84 23.35 3.90
C SER A 191 -10.34 22.04 3.30
N GLY A 192 -9.46 21.09 2.97
CA GLY A 192 -9.83 19.86 2.25
C GLY A 192 -10.24 20.08 0.79
N SER A 193 -9.90 21.23 0.20
CA SER A 193 -10.27 21.56 -1.19
C SER A 193 -9.25 21.07 -2.20
N ASN A 194 -8.01 20.88 -1.76
CA ASN A 194 -6.97 20.23 -2.53
C ASN A 194 -6.49 19.02 -1.73
N GLN A 195 -6.55 17.85 -2.36
CA GLN A 195 -6.25 16.58 -1.73
C GLN A 195 -5.67 15.61 -2.77
N GLU A 196 -4.63 14.90 -2.35
CA GLU A 196 -4.11 13.75 -3.08
C GLU A 196 -4.13 12.53 -2.16
N VAL A 197 -4.40 11.36 -2.74
CA VAL A 197 -4.53 10.12 -2.00
C VAL A 197 -3.73 9.04 -2.71
N GLY A 198 -2.94 8.32 -1.93
CA GLY A 198 -2.18 7.18 -2.39
C GLY A 198 -1.97 6.19 -1.27
N LYS A 199 -0.85 5.48 -1.33
CA LYS A 199 -0.48 4.46 -0.36
C LYS A 199 0.91 4.72 0.19
N PHE A 200 1.19 4.10 1.32
CA PHE A 200 2.53 4.03 1.87
C PHE A 200 2.89 2.62 2.33
N ASP A 201 4.18 2.36 2.41
CA ASP A 201 4.78 1.25 3.14
C ASP A 201 6.10 1.72 3.74
N PHE A 202 6.68 0.91 4.63
CA PHE A 202 7.97 1.23 5.22
C PHE A 202 8.81 -0.03 5.40
N ASP A 203 10.13 0.15 5.33
CA ASP A 203 11.13 -0.87 5.59
C ASP A 203 12.12 -0.36 6.64
N MET A 204 12.02 -0.89 7.86
CA MET A 204 12.91 -0.52 8.97
C MET A 204 14.19 -1.36 9.01
N ASP A 205 14.32 -2.36 8.12
CA ASP A 205 15.56 -3.11 7.94
C ASP A 205 16.50 -2.41 6.93
N ASP A 206 15.98 -1.51 6.09
CA ASP A 206 16.76 -0.69 5.14
C ASP A 206 17.36 0.56 5.81
N VAL A 207 18.37 0.31 6.65
CA VAL A 207 19.07 1.31 7.44
C VAL A 207 20.17 1.99 6.62
N THR A 208 20.19 3.33 6.65
CA THR A 208 21.24 4.13 6.02
C THR A 208 22.30 4.55 7.04
N GLU A 209 23.55 4.17 6.82
CA GLU A 209 24.69 4.52 7.69
C GLU A 209 25.55 5.65 7.11
N ALA A 210 26.05 6.52 7.99
CA ALA A 210 27.04 7.56 7.69
C ALA A 210 28.11 7.60 8.79
N ASP A 211 29.38 7.66 8.40
CA ASP A 211 30.52 7.77 9.33
C ASP A 211 30.54 6.74 10.47
N GLY A 212 30.03 5.53 10.21
CA GLY A 212 29.98 4.42 11.18
C GLY A 212 28.86 4.52 12.21
N ALA A 213 27.86 5.38 11.97
CA ALA A 213 26.65 5.48 12.76
C ALA A 213 25.40 5.39 11.86
N ILE A 214 24.28 5.00 12.46
CA ILE A 214 22.98 5.04 11.79
C ILE A 214 22.58 6.50 11.57
N TRP A 215 22.40 6.87 10.31
CA TRP A 215 21.93 8.20 9.91
C TRP A 215 20.42 8.22 9.69
N ALA A 216 19.88 7.22 8.96
CA ALA A 216 18.45 6.98 8.84
C ALA A 216 18.10 5.55 9.27
N LYS A 217 16.96 5.39 9.92
CA LYS A 217 16.56 4.14 10.62
C LYS A 217 15.76 3.18 9.74
N GLY A 218 15.43 3.59 8.53
CA GLY A 218 14.56 2.85 7.62
C GLY A 218 14.16 3.73 6.43
N LYS A 219 13.33 3.17 5.57
CA LYS A 219 12.75 3.84 4.41
C LYS A 219 11.23 3.92 4.53
N LEU A 220 10.67 5.05 4.14
CA LEU A 220 9.25 5.23 3.87
C LEU A 220 9.08 5.28 2.35
N ASN A 221 8.17 4.48 1.81
CA ASN A 221 7.82 4.50 0.40
C ASN A 221 6.38 4.99 0.23
N THR A 222 6.13 5.76 -0.83
CA THR A 222 4.79 6.21 -1.20
C THR A 222 4.46 5.82 -2.64
N ASN A 223 3.17 5.69 -2.94
CA ASN A 223 2.70 5.31 -4.27
C ASN A 223 1.45 6.10 -4.66
N ASN A 224 1.48 6.69 -5.86
CA ASN A 224 0.45 7.60 -6.42
C ASN A 224 0.24 8.89 -5.61
N VAL A 225 1.09 9.18 -4.63
CA VAL A 225 1.09 10.39 -3.81
C VAL A 225 2.50 10.64 -3.28
N THR A 226 2.85 11.90 -3.04
CA THR A 226 4.09 12.29 -2.34
C THR A 226 3.77 12.64 -0.89
N ILE A 227 4.78 12.82 -0.04
CA ILE A 227 4.56 13.56 1.23
C ILE A 227 4.28 15.03 0.92
N LEU A 228 3.87 15.82 1.92
CA LEU A 228 3.73 17.27 1.75
C LEU A 228 5.01 17.87 1.18
N HIS A 229 4.85 18.53 0.03
CA HIS A 229 5.93 19.14 -0.72
C HIS A 229 7.09 18.18 -1.08
N GLY A 230 6.82 16.89 -1.28
CA GLY A 230 7.81 15.84 -1.60
C GLY A 230 8.39 15.89 -3.02
N TRP A 231 8.95 17.03 -3.43
CA TRP A 231 9.44 17.29 -4.79
C TRP A 231 10.90 17.76 -4.79
N ASP A 232 11.64 17.41 -5.83
CA ASP A 232 12.96 17.96 -6.09
C ASP A 232 12.85 19.30 -6.84
N VAL A 233 12.79 20.38 -6.08
CA VAL A 233 12.59 21.74 -6.62
C VAL A 233 13.74 22.17 -7.55
N ASN A 234 14.93 21.60 -7.36
CA ASN A 234 16.11 21.93 -8.16
C ASN A 234 16.24 21.10 -9.44
N ASN A 235 15.55 19.95 -9.51
CA ASN A 235 15.57 19.07 -10.68
C ASN A 235 14.22 19.06 -11.43
N GLY A 236 13.62 20.22 -11.61
CA GLY A 236 12.40 20.36 -12.41
C GLY A 236 11.13 19.84 -11.74
N ASN A 237 11.11 19.80 -10.41
CA ASN A 237 10.02 19.27 -9.59
C ASN A 237 9.74 17.79 -9.88
N GLU A 238 10.80 16.97 -9.93
CA GLU A 238 10.62 15.52 -9.95
C GLU A 238 10.09 15.04 -8.58
N PRO A 239 9.05 14.20 -8.53
CA PRO A 239 8.50 13.73 -7.27
C PRO A 239 9.42 12.69 -6.62
N PHE A 240 9.49 12.75 -5.28
CA PHE A 240 10.06 11.67 -4.48
C PHE A 240 8.97 10.67 -4.10
N TYR A 241 9.34 9.39 -4.05
CA TYR A 241 8.47 8.29 -3.61
C TYR A 241 9.18 7.36 -2.61
N GLU A 242 10.45 7.63 -2.31
CA GLU A 242 11.26 6.94 -1.31
C GLU A 242 11.91 8.00 -0.43
N TYR A 243 11.84 7.80 0.88
CA TYR A 243 12.35 8.72 1.89
C TYR A 243 13.13 7.97 2.97
N ASP A 244 14.31 8.47 3.32
CA ASP A 244 15.04 8.07 4.50
C ASP A 244 14.32 8.57 5.77
N ILE A 245 14.01 7.66 6.69
CA ILE A 245 13.40 7.97 7.99
C ILE A 245 14.51 8.37 8.97
N LEU A 246 14.69 9.67 9.18
CA LEU A 246 15.67 10.20 10.13
C LEU A 246 15.20 10.04 11.58
N GLU A 247 13.95 10.44 11.83
CA GLU A 247 13.30 10.34 13.13
C GLU A 247 11.84 9.97 12.95
N LEU A 248 11.41 8.92 13.65
CA LEU A 248 10.01 8.53 13.80
C LEU A 248 9.76 8.25 15.27
N THR A 249 8.90 9.06 15.88
CA THR A 249 8.46 8.96 17.27
C THR A 249 6.96 9.21 17.33
N GLU A 250 6.37 9.23 18.53
CA GLU A 250 4.96 9.55 18.71
C GLU A 250 4.62 10.95 18.19
N ASP A 251 5.56 11.90 18.35
CA ASP A 251 5.37 13.33 18.11
C ASP A 251 6.11 13.87 16.88
N LYS A 252 7.09 13.13 16.33
CA LYS A 252 7.98 13.62 15.25
C LYS A 252 8.12 12.63 14.11
N LEU A 253 8.04 13.16 12.89
CA LEU A 253 8.34 12.48 11.64
C LEU A 253 9.29 13.37 10.82
N GLN A 254 10.55 12.97 10.74
CA GLN A 254 11.57 13.67 9.97
C GLN A 254 12.08 12.77 8.87
N LEU A 255 12.03 13.29 7.66
CA LEU A 255 12.32 12.55 6.45
C LEU A 255 13.40 13.26 5.64
N SER A 256 14.15 12.48 4.87
CA SER A 256 15.02 13.00 3.82
C SER A 256 14.79 12.26 2.51
N ALA A 257 14.94 12.95 1.38
CA ALA A 257 14.94 12.34 0.06
C ALA A 257 16.08 12.89 -0.77
N HIS A 258 16.60 12.09 -1.69
CA HIS A 258 17.70 12.48 -2.56
C HIS A 258 17.55 11.83 -3.93
N GLN A 259 18.22 12.41 -4.93
CA GLN A 259 18.27 11.80 -6.25
C GLN A 259 19.10 10.50 -6.26
N PRO A 260 18.77 9.50 -7.10
CA PRO A 260 19.53 8.26 -7.17
C PRO A 260 21.02 8.50 -7.44
N GLY A 261 21.87 7.79 -6.69
CA GLY A 261 23.33 7.86 -6.85
C GLY A 261 24.01 9.05 -6.17
N GLN A 262 23.28 9.84 -5.35
CA GLN A 262 23.91 10.88 -4.55
C GLN A 262 24.87 10.28 -3.50
N GLY A 263 26.06 10.87 -3.44
CA GLY A 263 27.05 10.54 -2.41
C GLY A 263 26.85 11.37 -1.14
N SER A 264 27.67 11.10 -0.13
CA SER A 264 27.76 11.95 1.06
C SER A 264 28.03 13.41 0.67
N TRP A 265 27.31 14.34 1.30
CA TRP A 265 27.26 15.76 0.99
C TRP A 265 26.75 16.11 -0.41
N GLY A 266 26.20 15.15 -1.15
CA GLY A 266 25.32 15.42 -2.29
C GLY A 266 24.04 16.12 -1.83
N GLU A 267 23.27 16.67 -2.76
CA GLU A 267 22.01 17.32 -2.40
C GLU A 267 20.96 16.30 -1.94
N ALA A 268 20.36 16.59 -0.79
CA ALA A 268 19.16 15.96 -0.28
C ALA A 268 18.17 17.03 0.20
N TRP A 269 16.89 16.67 0.15
CA TRP A 269 15.77 17.43 0.70
C TRP A 269 15.38 16.86 2.06
N PHE A 270 14.89 17.73 2.94
CA PHE A 270 14.53 17.41 4.31
C PHE A 270 13.14 17.96 4.63
N PHE A 271 12.37 17.15 5.34
CA PHE A 271 10.96 17.40 5.65
C PHE A 271 10.74 17.15 7.14
N MET A 272 10.27 18.17 7.86
CA MET A 272 10.16 18.15 9.31
C MET A 272 8.68 18.26 9.70
N PHE A 273 8.13 17.17 10.23
CA PHE A 273 6.75 17.08 10.66
C PHE A 273 6.63 16.72 12.13
N ARG A 274 5.48 17.11 12.70
CA ARG A 274 5.03 16.66 14.01
C ARG A 274 3.62 16.10 13.93
N ALA A 275 3.25 15.30 14.93
CA ALA A 275 1.86 14.90 15.10
C ALA A 275 0.98 16.12 15.39
N GLU A 276 -0.24 16.12 14.85
CA GLU A 276 -1.27 17.14 15.12
C GLU A 276 -1.96 16.96 16.48
#